data_AF-A0A954UZX2-F1
#
_entry.id   AF-A0A954UZX2-F1
#
_cell.length_a   1.000
_cell.length_b   1.000
_cell.length_c   1.000
_cell.angle_alpha   90.00
_cell.angle_beta   90.00
_cell.angle_gamma   90.00
#
_symmetry.space_group_name_H-M   'P 1'
#
loop_
_entity.id
_entity.type
_entity.pdbx_description
1 polymer ?
#
loop_
_entity_poly.entity_id
_entity_poly.type
_entity_poly.pdbx_seq_one_letter_code
_entity_poly.pdbx_strand_id
1 'polypeptide(L)'
;HWSAGLVGYFPTYTLGNLYAAQLMEAMQRELGEHDPLIAKGEFQPLLSWLRGTIHEHGACYHPVKLIENACARPLDARPLVKYLRGKLTPIYEM
;
A
#
# COMPACT_ATOMS: atom_id res chain seq x y z
N HIS A 1 -0.34 2.02 23.91
CA HIS A 1 -1.69 2.42 23.44
C HIS A 1 -2.72 2.46 24.55
N TRP A 2 -2.97 1.35 25.25
CA TRP A 2 -4.02 1.29 26.29
C TRP A 2 -3.79 2.23 27.47
N SER A 3 -2.59 2.28 28.04
CA SER A 3 -2.25 3.21 29.14
C SER A 3 -2.35 4.69 28.74
N ALA A 4 -2.31 4.97 27.43
CA ALA A 4 -2.44 6.32 26.86
C ALA A 4 -3.86 6.59 26.30
N GLY A 5 -4.84 5.72 26.57
CA GLY A 5 -6.22 5.92 26.14
C GLY A 5 -6.50 5.73 24.65
N LEU A 6 -5.56 5.18 23.87
CA LEU A 6 -5.69 5.00 22.42
C LEU A 6 -6.55 3.77 22.05
N VAL A 7 -7.81 3.78 22.48
CA VAL A 7 -8.80 2.75 22.14
C VAL A 7 -9.17 2.87 20.66
N GLY A 8 -9.19 1.75 19.93
CA GLY A 8 -9.45 1.72 18.48
C GLY A 8 -8.25 2.02 17.59
N TYR A 9 -7.06 2.27 18.15
CA TYR A 9 -5.86 2.58 17.36
C TYR A 9 -5.26 1.34 16.67
N PHE A 10 -5.25 0.18 17.33
CA PHE A 10 -4.58 -1.02 16.79
C PHE A 10 -5.04 -1.47 15.39
N PRO A 11 -6.35 -1.45 15.05
CA PRO A 11 -6.79 -1.79 13.71
C PRO A 11 -6.14 -0.95 12.59
N THR A 12 -5.65 0.26 12.89
CA THR A 12 -4.99 1.12 11.91
C THR A 12 -3.68 0.52 11.37
N TYR A 13 -2.98 -0.31 12.15
CA TYR A 13 -1.78 -1.01 11.68
C TYR A 13 -2.11 -2.01 10.57
N THR A 14 -3.17 -2.81 10.76
CA THR A 14 -3.63 -3.76 9.75
C THR A 14 -4.15 -3.03 8.53
N LEU A 15 -4.91 -1.93 8.71
CA LEU A 15 -5.32 -1.07 7.59
C LEU A 15 -4.12 -0.54 6.80
N GLY A 16 -3.04 -0.13 7.48
CA GLY A 16 -1.79 0.26 6.83
C GLY A 16 -1.21 -0.83 5.93
N ASN A 17 -1.18 -2.08 6.39
CA ASN A 17 -0.70 -3.21 5.58
C ASN A 17 -1.60 -3.47 4.35
N LEU A 18 -2.92 -3.34 4.51
CA LEU A 18 -3.88 -3.49 3.41
C LEU A 18 -3.69 -2.40 2.36
N TYR A 19 -3.60 -1.13 2.80
CA TYR A 19 -3.37 0.01 1.92
C TYR A 19 -2.04 -0.11 1.19
N ALA A 20 -0.95 -0.45 1.88
CA ALA A 20 0.36 -0.59 1.26
C ALA A 20 0.35 -1.63 0.13
N ALA A 21 -0.18 -2.82 0.36
CA ALA A 21 -0.24 -3.86 -0.66
C ALA A 21 -1.13 -3.47 -1.85
N GLN A 22 -2.26 -2.81 -1.59
CA GLN A 22 -3.16 -2.38 -2.65
C GLN A 22 -2.59 -1.24 -3.49
N LEU A 23 -1.91 -0.26 -2.85
CA LEU A 23 -1.21 0.82 -3.53
C LEU A 23 -0.05 0.30 -4.38
N MET A 24 0.71 -0.66 -3.87
CA MET A 24 1.79 -1.31 -4.64
C MET A 24 1.24 -2.03 -5.88
N GLU A 25 0.10 -2.73 -5.79
CA GLU A 25 -0.53 -3.34 -6.96
C GLU A 25 -1.04 -2.31 -7.97
N ALA A 26 -1.57 -1.17 -7.51
CA ALA A 26 -1.98 -0.06 -8.38
C ALA A 26 -0.78 0.60 -9.08
N MET A 27 0.28 0.89 -8.34
CA MET A 27 1.52 1.46 -8.86
C MET A 27 2.18 0.53 -9.90
N GLN A 28 2.24 -0.78 -9.65
CA GLN A 28 2.73 -1.77 -10.60
C GLN A 28 1.94 -1.75 -11.91
N ARG A 29 0.61 -1.59 -11.85
CA ARG A 29 -0.25 -1.53 -13.04
C ARG A 29 0.01 -0.27 -13.88
N GLU A 30 0.34 0.84 -13.24
CA GLU A 30 0.53 2.14 -13.91
C GLU A 30 1.96 2.39 -14.37
N LEU A 31 2.95 1.96 -13.59
CA LEU A 31 4.38 2.18 -13.86
C LEU A 31 5.10 0.95 -14.44
N GLY A 32 4.50 -0.23 -14.37
CA GLY A 32 5.16 -1.50 -14.69
C GLY A 32 5.96 -2.07 -13.52
N GLU A 33 6.87 -3.01 -13.82
CA GLU A 33 7.72 -3.65 -12.79
C GLU A 33 8.65 -2.64 -12.13
N HIS A 34 8.56 -2.52 -10.80
CA HIS A 34 9.40 -1.61 -10.00
C HIS A 34 10.58 -2.29 -9.30
N ASP A 35 10.61 -3.62 -9.20
CA ASP A 35 11.73 -4.35 -8.58
C ASP A 35 13.10 -4.02 -9.22
N PRO A 36 13.24 -3.91 -10.56
CA PRO A 36 14.51 -3.50 -11.17
C PRO A 36 14.95 -2.08 -10.79
N LEU A 37 14.00 -1.17 -10.55
CA LEU A 37 14.29 0.19 -10.11
C LEU A 37 14.80 0.18 -8.66
N ILE A 38 14.11 -0.55 -7.78
CA ILE A 38 14.51 -0.72 -6.39
C ILE A 38 15.90 -1.35 -6.30
N ALA A 39 16.20 -2.37 -7.10
CA ALA A 39 17.50 -3.03 -7.14
C ALA A 39 18.66 -2.08 -7.52
N LYS A 40 18.37 -1.03 -8.29
CA LYS A 40 19.32 0.03 -8.68
C LYS A 40 19.35 1.21 -7.72
N GLY A 41 18.49 1.24 -6.71
CA GLY A 41 18.31 2.38 -5.81
C GLY A 41 17.51 3.54 -6.43
N GLU A 42 16.79 3.30 -7.53
CA GLU A 42 16.03 4.31 -8.27
C GLU A 42 14.59 4.42 -7.72
N PHE A 43 14.41 5.12 -6.60
CA PHE A 43 13.09 5.26 -5.96
C PHE A 43 12.24 6.43 -6.47
N GLN A 44 12.84 7.32 -7.27
CA GLN A 44 12.18 8.56 -7.69
C GLN A 44 10.85 8.33 -8.42
N PRO A 45 10.70 7.35 -9.33
CA PRO A 45 9.41 7.10 -9.98
C PRO A 45 8.31 6.69 -8.98
N LEU A 46 8.63 5.81 -8.02
CA LEU A 46 7.70 5.34 -7.01
C LEU A 46 7.26 6.49 -6.08
N LEU A 47 8.22 7.31 -5.65
CA LEU A 47 7.95 8.47 -4.79
C LEU A 47 7.12 9.53 -5.50
N SER A 48 7.42 9.81 -6.78
CA SER A 48 6.64 10.75 -7.60
C SER A 48 5.19 10.29 -7.76
N TRP A 49 4.97 8.99 -7.99
CA TRP A 49 3.63 8.42 -8.04
C TRP A 49 2.89 8.58 -6.71
N LEU A 50 3.51 8.22 -5.58
CA LEU A 50 2.89 8.40 -4.26
C LEU A 50 2.60 9.86 -3.93
N ARG A 51 3.46 10.79 -4.37
CA ARG A 51 3.22 12.23 -4.19
C ARG A 51 1.97 12.69 -4.91
N GLY A 52 1.83 12.35 -6.19
CA GLY A 52 0.69 12.76 -7.01
C GLY A 52 -0.62 12.03 -6.71
N THR A 53 -0.56 10.83 -6.12
CA THR A 53 -1.77 10.01 -5.89
C THR A 53 -2.24 9.96 -4.44
N ILE A 54 -1.33 10.23 -3.48
CA ILE A 54 -1.62 10.12 -2.04
C ILE A 54 -1.21 11.39 -1.31
N HIS A 55 0.08 11.76 -1.36
CA HIS A 55 0.62 12.74 -0.43
C HIS A 55 0.10 14.17 -0.69
N GLU A 56 -0.05 14.59 -1.95
CA GLU A 56 -0.49 15.95 -2.28
C GLU A 56 -1.91 16.26 -1.81
N HIS A 57 -2.75 15.22 -1.66
CA HIS A 57 -4.14 15.38 -1.27
C HIS A 57 -4.32 15.57 0.24
N GLY A 58 -3.34 15.20 1.08
CA GLY A 58 -3.45 15.32 2.53
C GLY A 58 -4.77 14.80 3.09
N ALA A 59 -5.53 15.68 3.76
CA ALA A 59 -6.85 15.38 4.32
C ALA A 59 -8.03 15.88 3.45
N CYS A 60 -7.81 16.22 2.18
CA CYS A 60 -8.87 16.70 1.27
C CYS A 60 -9.92 15.62 0.96
N TYR A 61 -9.58 14.35 1.14
CA TYR A 61 -10.48 13.21 0.96
C TYR A 61 -10.54 12.36 2.22
N HIS A 62 -11.71 11.75 2.47
CA HIS A 62 -11.78 10.64 3.43
C HIS A 62 -10.90 9.47 2.96
N PRO A 63 -10.27 8.71 3.89
CA PRO A 63 -9.33 7.64 3.54
C PRO A 63 -9.88 6.62 2.54
N VAL A 64 -11.14 6.21 2.71
CA VAL A 64 -11.82 5.27 1.80
C VAL A 64 -11.85 5.84 0.38
N LYS A 65 -12.21 7.12 0.24
CA LYS A 65 -12.30 7.77 -1.06
C LYS A 65 -10.93 8.03 -1.69
N LEU A 66 -9.93 8.41 -0.89
CA LEU A 66 -8.56 8.58 -1.35
C LEU A 66 -8.01 7.29 -1.95
N ILE A 67 -8.21 6.17 -1.25
CA ILE A 67 -7.72 4.86 -1.70
C ILE A 67 -8.50 4.36 -2.91
N GLU A 68 -9.81 4.58 -2.97
CA GLU A 68 -10.61 4.32 -4.17
C GLU A 68 -10.11 5.10 -5.39
N ASN A 69 -9.80 6.38 -5.21
CA ASN A 69 -9.27 7.21 -6.30
C ASN A 69 -7.89 6.71 -6.75
N ALA A 70 -6.97 6.43 -5.82
CA ALA A 70 -5.60 5.99 -6.13
C ALA A 70 -5.54 4.56 -6.70
N CYS A 71 -6.48 3.69 -6.32
CA CYS A 71 -6.45 2.27 -6.71
C CYS A 71 -7.49 1.88 -7.76
N ALA A 72 -8.39 2.81 -8.12
CA ALA A 72 -9.57 2.61 -8.96
C ALA A 72 -10.56 1.54 -8.43
N ARG A 73 -10.47 1.18 -7.15
CA ARG A 73 -11.36 0.22 -6.47
C ARG A 73 -11.36 0.39 -4.94
N PRO A 74 -12.39 -0.07 -4.23
CA PRO A 74 -12.43 -0.05 -2.77
C PRO A 74 -11.28 -0.83 -2.11
N LEU A 75 -11.07 -0.61 -0.81
CA LEU A 75 -10.10 -1.36 -0.02
C LEU A 75 -10.42 -2.85 -0.01
N ASP A 76 -9.41 -3.68 -0.23
CA ASP A 76 -9.55 -5.13 -0.30
C ASP A 76 -8.32 -5.83 0.31
N ALA A 77 -8.52 -7.01 0.90
CA ALA A 77 -7.45 -7.80 1.51
C ALA A 77 -6.68 -8.72 0.55
N ARG A 78 -7.24 -9.01 -0.63
CA ARG A 78 -6.64 -9.88 -1.66
C ARG A 78 -5.23 -9.44 -2.06
N PRO A 79 -4.91 -8.14 -2.24
CA PRO A 79 -3.55 -7.70 -2.58
C PRO A 79 -2.54 -8.08 -1.51
N LEU A 80 -2.88 -7.89 -0.22
CA LEU A 80 -2.01 -8.26 0.88
C LEU A 80 -1.81 -9.77 0.95
N VAL A 81 -2.89 -10.55 0.83
CA VAL A 81 -2.81 -12.02 0.84
C VAL A 81 -1.98 -12.53 -0.35
N LYS A 82 -2.17 -11.96 -1.54
CA LYS A 82 -1.40 -12.28 -2.75
C LYS A 82 0.08 -11.96 -2.56
N TYR A 83 0.42 -10.77 -2.04
CA TYR A 83 1.79 -10.38 -1.74
C TYR A 83 2.44 -11.35 -0.75
N LEU A 84 1.78 -11.63 0.38
CA LEU A 84 2.32 -12.49 1.42
C LEU A 84 2.51 -13.93 0.92
N ARG A 85 1.54 -14.50 0.20
CA ARG A 85 1.66 -15.83 -0.41
C ARG A 85 2.80 -15.86 -1.43
N GLY A 86 2.82 -14.91 -2.37
CA GLY A 86 3.86 -14.83 -3.39
C GLY A 86 5.27 -14.67 -2.82
N LYS A 87 5.41 -13.97 -1.69
CA LYS A 87 6.69 -13.81 -1.00
C LYS A 87 7.09 -15.03 -0.17
N LEU A 88 6.16 -15.62 0.58
CA LEU A 88 6.48 -16.62 1.60
C LEU A 88 6.50 -18.05 1.05
N THR A 89 5.64 -18.40 0.09
CA THR A 89 5.62 -19.74 -0.53
C THR A 89 7.00 -20.13 -1.10
N PRO A 90 7.70 -19.28 -1.89
CA PRO A 90 9.01 -19.63 -2.42
C PRO A 90 10.12 -19.73 -1.35
N ILE A 91 9.98 -19.01 -0.23
CA ILE A 91 10.97 -19.01 0.86
C ILE A 91 10.84 -20.26 1.72
N TYR A 92 9.61 -20.72 1.96
CA TYR A 92 9.30 -21.81 2.89
C TYR A 92 8.84 -23.10 2.21
N GLU A 93 8.86 -23.16 0.87
CA GLU A 93 8.44 -24.32 0.06
C GLU A 93 7.00 -24.79 0.39
N MET A 94 6.08 -23.84 0.59
CA MET A 94 4.66 -24.09 0.93
C MET A 94 3.70 -23.97 -0.25
#